data_AF-A0A7Y8EJ99-F1
#
_entry.id   AF-A0A7Y8EJ99-F1
#
_cell.length_a   1.000
_cell.length_b   1.000
_cell.length_c   1.000
_cell.angle_alpha   90.00
_cell.angle_beta   90.00
_cell.angle_gamma   90.00
#
_symmetry.space_group_name_H-M   'P 1'
#
loop_
_entity.id
_entity.type
_entity.pdbx_description
1 polymer ?
#
loop_
_entity_poly.entity_id
_entity_poly.type
_entity_poly.pdbx_seq_one_letter_code
_entity_poly.pdbx_strand_id
1 'polypeptide(L)'
;MQYLRITHESQKVRYRLLHAYNYVDCVDWALSKYEAWPEDHVAKEWQNPRGRFFFEPVLIAEKIPESAEVFRLVGWGGAFNIIIGEAYKEKLLELDFDHSFLEFHPIILM
;
A
#
# COMPACT_ATOMS: atom_id res chain seq x y z
N MET A 1 9.03 -0.93 -12.40
CA MET A 1 8.54 -2.15 -11.71
C MET A 1 9.57 -3.26 -11.87
N GLN A 2 9.91 -3.96 -10.79
CA GLN A 2 10.82 -5.11 -10.84
C GLN A 2 10.08 -6.34 -10.34
N TYR A 3 10.12 -7.42 -11.12
CA TYR A 3 9.60 -8.72 -10.71
C TYR A 3 10.76 -9.54 -10.15
N LEU A 4 10.67 -9.87 -8.87
CA LEU A 4 11.62 -10.80 -8.25
C LEU A 4 11.06 -12.21 -8.29
N ARG A 5 11.89 -13.15 -8.71
CA ARG A 5 11.55 -14.58 -8.68
C ARG A 5 11.83 -15.11 -7.29
N ILE A 6 10.81 -15.63 -6.63
CA ILE A 6 10.94 -16.26 -5.32
C ILE A 6 10.75 -17.76 -5.48
N THR A 7 11.69 -18.53 -4.94
CA THR A 7 11.58 -19.97 -4.77
C THR A 7 11.24 -20.26 -3.32
N HIS A 8 10.11 -20.92 -3.09
CA HIS A 8 9.74 -21.42 -1.77
C HIS A 8 10.41 -22.77 -1.54
N GLU A 9 11.08 -22.96 -0.40
CA GLU A 9 11.89 -24.17 -0.15
C GLU A 9 11.07 -25.47 -0.16
N SER A 10 9.81 -25.42 0.31
CA SER A 10 8.95 -26.61 0.45
C SER A 10 7.88 -26.76 -0.65
N GLN A 11 7.69 -25.76 -1.51
CA GLN A 11 6.65 -25.79 -2.55
C GLN A 11 7.26 -25.53 -3.92
N LYS A 12 7.02 -26.43 -4.88
CA LYS A 12 7.43 -26.27 -6.29
C LYS A 12 6.57 -25.25 -7.05
N VAL A 13 6.04 -24.24 -6.35
CA VAL A 13 5.18 -23.20 -6.91
C VAL A 13 6.05 -21.98 -7.23
N ARG A 14 5.86 -21.42 -8.43
CA ARG A 14 6.57 -20.21 -8.86
C ARG A 14 5.74 -19.00 -8.46
N TYR A 15 6.23 -18.22 -7.50
CA TYR A 15 5.60 -16.96 -7.11
C TYR A 15 6.20 -15.80 -7.90
N ARG A 16 5.36 -14.82 -8.24
CA ARG A 16 5.78 -13.50 -8.70
C ARG A 16 5.46 -12.50 -7.60
N LEU A 17 6.48 -11.79 -7.12
CA LEU A 17 6.27 -10.72 -6.15
C LEU A 17 5.99 -9.41 -6.88
N LEU A 18 4.84 -8.81 -6.62
CA LEU A 18 4.62 -7.40 -6.92
C LEU A 18 5.29 -6.57 -5.84
N HIS A 19 6.40 -5.91 -6.19
CA HIS A 19 7.08 -5.01 -5.28
C HIS A 19 6.99 -3.56 -5.76
N ALA A 20 6.19 -2.76 -5.05
CA ALA A 20 6.10 -1.32 -5.23
C ALA A 20 7.21 -0.65 -4.41
N TYR A 21 8.36 -0.38 -5.04
CA TYR A 21 9.51 0.27 -4.38
C TYR A 21 9.32 1.77 -4.17
N ASN A 22 8.42 2.40 -4.93
CA ASN A 22 8.20 3.83 -4.84
C ASN A 22 7.32 4.14 -3.64
N TYR A 23 7.82 4.99 -2.75
CA TYR A 23 7.07 5.53 -1.62
C TYR A 23 6.76 6.99 -1.90
N VAL A 24 5.49 7.37 -1.75
CA VAL A 24 5.01 8.74 -1.98
C VAL A 24 4.46 9.30 -0.67
N ASP A 25 4.94 10.48 -0.29
CA ASP A 25 4.47 11.21 0.88
C ASP A 25 3.28 12.11 0.51
N CYS A 26 2.13 11.48 0.28
CA CYS A 26 0.90 12.15 -0.14
C CYS A 26 -0.27 11.97 0.84
N VAL A 27 -0.06 11.36 2.01
CA VAL A 27 -1.15 11.15 2.97
C VAL A 27 -1.54 12.46 3.65
N ASP A 28 -2.82 12.81 3.59
CA ASP A 28 -3.42 13.84 4.45
C ASP A 28 -3.76 13.22 5.81
N TRP A 29 -2.86 13.38 6.77
CA TRP A 29 -3.02 12.85 8.12
C TRP A 29 -4.13 13.52 8.93
N ALA A 30 -4.59 14.71 8.55
CA ALA A 30 -5.67 15.40 9.25
C ALA A 30 -7.05 14.84 8.87
N LEU A 31 -7.17 14.34 7.63
CA LEU A 31 -8.42 13.79 7.10
C LEU A 31 -8.45 12.25 7.09
N SER A 32 -7.30 11.59 7.20
CA SER A 32 -7.19 10.13 7.26
C SER A 32 -7.73 9.56 8.57
N LYS A 33 -8.32 8.36 8.50
CA LYS A 33 -8.77 7.62 9.68
C LYS A 33 -7.73 6.60 10.13
N TYR A 34 -7.21 6.79 11.34
CA TYR A 34 -6.27 5.88 12.00
C TYR A 34 -6.41 6.00 13.52
N GLU A 35 -6.02 4.95 14.26
CA GLU A 35 -5.92 4.97 15.71
C GLU A 35 -4.47 5.34 16.07
N ALA A 36 -4.29 6.53 16.65
CA ALA A 36 -3.01 6.97 17.18
C ALA A 36 -2.61 6.10 18.39
N TRP A 37 -1.32 6.12 18.74
CA TRP A 37 -0.88 5.56 20.01
C TRP A 37 -1.42 6.38 21.19
N PRO A 38 -1.63 5.76 22.37
CA PRO A 38 -1.84 6.50 23.61
C PRO A 38 -0.72 7.52 23.86
N GLU A 39 -1.03 8.64 24.52
CA GLU A 39 -0.07 9.75 24.71
C GLU A 39 1.20 9.33 25.47
N ASP A 40 1.09 8.35 26.39
CA ASP A 40 2.18 7.81 27.20
C ASP A 40 2.95 6.67 26.49
N HIS A 41 2.51 6.26 25.31
CA HIS A 41 3.13 5.15 24.59
C HIS A 41 4.39 5.60 23.84
N VAL A 42 5.51 4.95 24.17
CA VAL A 42 6.77 5.11 23.43
C VAL A 42 6.84 4.05 22.33
N ALA A 43 6.68 4.49 21.08
CA ALA A 43 6.79 3.61 19.92
C ALA A 43 8.19 2.96 19.85
N LYS A 44 8.23 1.64 19.70
CA LYS A 44 9.46 0.89 19.44
C LYS A 44 9.92 1.08 18.00
N GLU A 45 11.19 0.80 17.70
CA GLU A 45 11.77 0.97 16.36
C GLU A 45 11.01 0.24 15.24
N TRP A 46 10.41 -0.90 15.55
CA TRP A 46 9.63 -1.70 14.60
C TRP A 46 8.15 -1.28 14.50
N GLN A 47 7.70 -0.35 15.35
CA GLN A 47 6.34 0.17 15.32
C GLN A 47 6.26 1.40 14.42
N ASN A 48 5.11 1.57 13.78
CA ASN A 48 4.84 2.81 13.08
C ASN A 48 4.75 3.96 14.11
N PRO A 49 5.48 5.08 13.93
CA PRO A 49 5.51 6.16 14.91
C PRO A 49 4.19 6.92 15.03
N ARG A 50 3.30 6.84 14.02
CA ARG A 50 2.07 7.65 13.96
C ARG A 50 0.88 6.98 14.61
N GLY A 51 0.74 5.67 14.47
CA GLY A 51 -0.47 5.00 14.91
C GLY A 51 -0.33 3.50 15.04
N ARG A 52 -1.29 2.94 15.77
CA ARG A 52 -1.44 1.52 16.04
C ARG A 52 -2.23 0.83 14.93
N PHE A 53 -3.32 1.46 14.47
CA PHE A 53 -4.18 0.93 13.41
C PHE A 53 -4.45 1.98 12.35
N PHE A 54 -4.54 1.54 11.11
CA PHE A 54 -4.66 2.38 9.92
C PHE A 54 -5.85 1.88 9.11
N PHE A 55 -6.85 2.74 8.86
CA PHE A 55 -8.12 2.33 8.28
C PHE A 55 -8.34 2.90 6.89
N GLU A 56 -8.42 4.23 6.76
CA GLU A 56 -8.79 4.89 5.51
C GLU A 56 -7.82 6.05 5.25
N PRO A 57 -6.86 5.91 4.32
CA PRO A 57 -6.00 7.00 3.92
C PRO A 57 -6.76 7.97 3.01
N VAL A 58 -6.57 9.27 3.25
CA VAL A 58 -6.95 10.35 2.33
C VAL A 58 -5.66 10.88 1.71
N LEU A 59 -5.63 11.05 0.39
CA LEU A 59 -4.41 11.47 -0.31
C LEU A 59 -4.55 12.88 -0.90
N ILE A 60 -3.47 13.63 -0.87
CA ILE A 60 -3.31 14.96 -1.48
C ILE A 60 -2.91 14.75 -2.94
N ALA A 61 -3.79 15.11 -3.88
CA ALA A 61 -3.62 14.79 -5.30
C ALA A 61 -2.34 15.40 -5.89
N GLU A 62 -2.01 16.64 -5.53
CA GLU A 62 -0.86 17.38 -6.08
C GLU A 62 0.49 16.78 -5.66
N LYS A 63 0.51 15.95 -4.62
CA LYS A 63 1.73 15.26 -4.17
C LYS A 63 1.95 13.92 -4.88
N ILE A 64 0.97 13.42 -5.63
CA ILE A 64 1.08 12.18 -6.37
C ILE A 64 1.77 12.47 -7.71
N PRO A 65 2.91 11.84 -8.03
CA PRO A 65 3.54 12.02 -9.33
C PRO A 65 2.61 11.57 -10.45
N GLU A 66 2.46 12.37 -11.51
CA GLU A 66 1.59 12.04 -12.66
C GLU A 66 1.93 10.68 -13.30
N SER A 67 3.19 10.27 -13.24
CA SER A 67 3.67 8.99 -13.77
C SER A 67 3.47 7.80 -12.82
N ALA A 68 2.92 8.01 -11.62
CA ALA A 68 2.81 6.97 -10.60
C ALA A 68 1.58 6.08 -10.84
N GLU A 69 1.78 4.94 -11.52
CA GLU A 69 0.73 3.93 -11.68
C GLU A 69 0.56 3.02 -10.45
N VAL A 70 1.65 2.82 -9.68
CA VAL A 70 1.67 2.00 -8.45
C VAL A 70 2.70 2.55 -7.47
N PHE A 71 2.30 2.73 -6.21
CA PHE A 71 3.20 3.19 -5.16
C PHE A 71 2.74 2.77 -3.76
N ARG A 72 3.61 3.01 -2.77
CA ARG A 72 3.33 2.84 -1.34
C ARG A 72 3.24 4.18 -0.64
N LEU A 73 2.51 4.22 0.46
CA LEU A 73 2.34 5.44 1.24
C LEU A 73 3.47 5.58 2.26
N VAL A 74 4.12 6.74 2.28
CA VAL A 74 5.13 7.03 3.32
C VAL A 74 4.44 7.04 4.68
N GLY A 75 4.98 6.24 5.60
CA GLY A 75 4.51 6.21 6.99
C GLY A 75 3.14 5.56 7.20
N TRP A 76 2.52 4.90 6.20
CA TRP A 76 1.32 4.10 6.40
C TRP A 76 1.70 2.64 6.68
N GLY A 77 1.38 2.13 7.88
CA GLY A 77 1.88 0.84 8.37
C GLY A 77 0.96 -0.36 8.18
N GLY A 78 -0.23 -0.17 7.61
CA GLY A 78 -1.30 -1.18 7.61
C GLY A 78 -1.74 -1.66 6.23
N ALA A 79 -2.98 -2.16 6.18
CA ALA A 79 -3.71 -2.40 4.94
C ALA A 79 -3.79 -1.10 4.12
N PHE A 80 -4.03 -1.23 2.80
CA PHE A 80 -4.10 -0.07 1.88
C PHE A 80 -2.77 0.68 1.69
N ASN A 81 -1.64 0.06 2.02
CA ASN A 81 -0.31 0.63 1.76
C ASN A 81 0.15 0.45 0.29
N ILE A 82 -0.69 -0.08 -0.60
CA ILE A 82 -0.38 -0.16 -2.03
C ILE A 82 -1.49 0.57 -2.76
N ILE A 83 -1.13 1.66 -3.42
CA ILE A 83 -2.01 2.45 -4.27
C ILE A 83 -1.73 2.06 -5.70
N ILE A 84 -2.79 1.81 -6.46
CA ILE A 84 -2.73 1.51 -7.89
C ILE A 84 -3.71 2.42 -8.63
N GLY A 85 -3.34 2.87 -9.82
CA GLY A 85 -4.28 3.49 -10.75
C GLY A 85 -5.23 2.46 -11.38
N GLU A 86 -6.38 2.91 -11.88
CA GLU A 86 -7.37 2.03 -12.52
C GLU A 86 -6.79 1.28 -13.73
N ALA A 87 -6.00 1.95 -14.58
CA ALA A 87 -5.34 1.29 -15.72
C ALA A 87 -4.36 0.18 -15.28
N TYR A 88 -3.77 0.29 -14.08
CA TYR A 88 -2.92 -0.77 -13.53
C TYR A 88 -3.74 -1.92 -12.95
N LYS A 89 -4.85 -1.61 -12.29
CA LYS A 89 -5.81 -2.61 -11.82
C LYS A 89 -6.33 -3.48 -12.97
N GLU A 90 -6.66 -2.89 -14.11
CA GLU A 90 -7.05 -3.63 -15.31
C GLU A 90 -5.95 -4.61 -15.75
N LYS A 91 -4.70 -4.14 -15.90
CA LYS A 91 -3.54 -4.99 -16.21
C LYS A 91 -3.33 -6.12 -15.20
N LEU A 92 -3.60 -5.87 -13.91
CA LEU A 92 -3.49 -6.89 -12.86
C LEU A 92 -4.55 -7.98 -13.01
N LEU A 93 -5.78 -7.58 -13.34
CA LEU A 93 -6.92 -8.48 -13.57
C LEU A 93 -6.84 -9.23 -14.90
N GLU A 94 -6.00 -8.82 -15.84
CA GLU A 94 -5.71 -9.59 -17.06
C GLU A 94 -4.78 -10.78 -16.82
N LEU A 95 -4.09 -10.84 -15.68
CA LEU A 95 -3.17 -11.94 -15.37
C LEU A 95 -3.95 -13.20 -15.01
N ASP A 96 -3.49 -14.34 -15.54
CA ASP A 96 -4.07 -15.66 -15.29
C ASP A 96 -3.71 -16.19 -13.88
N PHE A 97 -4.47 -15.73 -12.88
CA PHE A 97 -4.46 -16.24 -11.52
C PHE A 97 -5.84 -16.06 -10.86
N ASP A 98 -6.05 -16.70 -9.71
CA ASP A 98 -7.28 -16.54 -8.94
C ASP A 98 -7.38 -15.12 -8.37
N HIS A 99 -8.33 -14.30 -8.83
CA HIS A 99 -8.48 -12.93 -8.32
C HIS A 99 -9.34 -12.83 -7.06
N SER A 100 -9.91 -13.93 -6.56
CA SER A 100 -10.87 -13.90 -5.43
C SER A 100 -10.30 -13.36 -4.12
N PHE A 101 -8.97 -13.33 -3.99
CA PHE A 101 -8.28 -12.76 -2.83
C PHE A 101 -7.90 -11.28 -2.98
N LEU A 102 -8.16 -10.67 -4.15
CA LEU A 102 -7.91 -9.25 -4.36
C LEU A 102 -9.11 -8.43 -3.94
N GLU A 103 -8.88 -7.49 -3.04
CA GLU A 103 -9.84 -6.46 -2.70
C GLU A 103 -9.35 -5.09 -3.16
N PHE A 104 -10.20 -4.37 -3.86
CA PHE A 104 -9.94 -3.01 -4.32
C PHE A 104 -10.87 -2.06 -3.58
N HIS A 105 -10.26 -1.09 -2.89
CA HIS A 105 -10.99 -0.11 -2.11
C HIS A 105 -10.70 1.27 -2.72
N PRO A 106 -11.74 2.05 -3.07
CA PRO A 106 -11.53 3.38 -3.62
C PRO A 106 -10.87 4.29 -2.59
N ILE A 107 -10.04 5.22 -3.06
CA ILE A 107 -9.36 6.19 -2.22
C ILE A 107 -9.92 7.57 -2.46
N ILE A 108 -10.06 8.32 -1.37
CA ILE A 108 -10.45 9.72 -1.41
C ILE A 108 -9.20 10.55 -1.76
N LEU A 109 -9.33 11.32 -2.85
CA LEU A 109 -8.36 12.33 -3.23
C LEU A 109 -8.90 13.71 -2.84
N MET A 110 -8.02 14.54 -2.28
CA MET A 110 -8.26 15.93 -1.92
C MET A 110 -7.45 16.86 -2.79
#